data_AF-K1PB16-F1
#
_entry.id   AF-K1PB16-F1
#
_cell.length_a   1.000
_cell.length_b   1.000
_cell.length_c   1.000
_cell.angle_alpha   90.00
_cell.angle_beta   90.00
_cell.angle_gamma   90.00
#
_symmetry.space_group_name_H-M   'P 1'
#
loop_
_entity.id
_entity.type
_entity.pdbx_description
1 polymer ?
#
loop_
_entity_poly.entity_id
_entity_poly.type
_entity_poly.pdbx_seq_one_letter_code
_entity_poly.pdbx_strand_id
1 'polypeptide(L)'
;MFKSIDEVAYDKDCNLNGRKDYIRRVPCPKGGLCEDEDTPSNVIPNYQFTFKIMDKQIPRFWYMSIVACYRNTTNKNCSWVSSEENITIDYDIWLVNGDPVYKKWNPVEHQFSFEEHDIFETFMAFLGVYILIVPFYFYVYSKQRHSLTKFLLVITCTEAFGIFCNFIHVAVFASNGVGVKWIAVLGNAIDTLAQCLFMLSLLLLAKGWMITQHRIRGKKVVFSLWGVYTLLNCILFLWNLFEVDVISNKDEWQTWPGYLICGFRIVIMIWFIVELRNTFQSSRCAEDRLQFLQQFGAYFLVWFIYLPVLVILNTQFSALWKKKIMLCITNGADLLSYLILLHLLWPSRSILYLLKGEEPIPYDLLITGILDEDQDEVNIFKRKNKLRQNGHVKAEPNHNTMMNGFQKSTKSRYTDGKRLALLSEEEEEL
;
A
#
# COMPACT_ATOMS: atom_id res chain seq x y z
N MET A 1 44.09 9.70 10.90
CA MET A 1 43.82 10.00 9.48
C MET A 1 45.10 10.36 8.74
N PHE A 2 45.74 11.51 9.02
CA PHE A 2 46.93 11.99 8.29
C PHE A 2 48.09 10.99 8.20
N LYS A 3 48.45 10.31 9.30
CA LYS A 3 49.51 9.28 9.28
C LYS A 3 49.26 8.18 8.25
N SER A 4 48.04 7.67 8.13
CA SER A 4 47.70 6.64 7.14
C SER A 4 47.67 7.19 5.72
N ILE A 5 47.29 8.46 5.55
CA ILE A 5 47.34 9.16 4.26
C ILE A 5 48.80 9.34 3.82
N ASP A 6 49.70 9.69 4.74
CA ASP A 6 51.13 9.84 4.45
C ASP A 6 51.77 8.55 3.95
N GLU A 7 51.33 7.39 4.44
CA GLU A 7 51.83 6.08 4.02
C GLU A 7 51.25 5.61 2.67
N VAL A 8 49.95 5.85 2.43
CA VAL A 8 49.21 5.20 1.33
C VAL A 8 49.03 6.10 0.11
N ALA A 9 48.79 7.39 0.31
CA ALA A 9 48.42 8.31 -0.75
C ALA A 9 49.66 8.82 -1.50
N TYR A 10 49.56 8.80 -2.83
CA TYR A 10 50.54 9.40 -3.72
C TYR A 10 50.50 10.93 -3.60
N ASP A 11 51.68 11.54 -3.57
CA ASP A 11 51.89 12.98 -3.60
C ASP A 11 53.21 13.25 -4.32
N LYS A 12 53.18 14.10 -5.33
CA LYS A 12 54.33 14.40 -6.19
C LYS A 12 55.55 14.94 -5.43
N ASP A 13 55.32 15.74 -4.40
CA ASP A 13 56.38 16.41 -3.64
C ASP A 13 56.81 15.59 -2.42
N CYS A 14 55.83 14.91 -1.80
CA CYS A 14 55.99 14.33 -0.48
C CYS A 14 55.97 12.80 -0.42
N ASN A 15 55.34 12.11 -1.37
CA ASN A 15 55.30 10.65 -1.39
C ASN A 15 55.13 10.06 -2.80
N LEU A 16 56.23 9.96 -3.53
CA LEU A 16 56.27 9.36 -4.88
C LEU A 16 55.94 7.85 -4.90
N ASN A 17 56.12 7.16 -3.77
CA ASN A 17 55.87 5.72 -3.65
C ASN A 17 54.43 5.37 -3.21
N GLY A 18 53.58 6.39 -3.00
CA GLY A 18 52.19 6.19 -2.67
C GLY A 18 51.46 5.39 -3.75
N ARG A 19 50.60 4.47 -3.34
CA ARG A 19 49.94 3.50 -4.25
C ARG A 19 48.56 3.95 -4.70
N LYS A 20 48.00 4.96 -4.04
CA LYS A 20 46.60 5.37 -4.21
C LYS A 20 46.51 6.86 -4.43
N ASP A 21 45.63 7.25 -5.34
CA ASP A 21 45.38 8.62 -5.68
C ASP A 21 44.15 9.14 -4.90
N TYR A 22 44.39 9.69 -3.69
CA TYR A 22 43.35 10.03 -2.71
C TYR A 22 43.37 11.50 -2.23
N ILE A 23 44.31 12.32 -2.73
CA ILE A 23 44.49 13.71 -2.29
C ILE A 23 44.22 14.64 -3.46
N ARG A 24 43.47 15.72 -3.21
CA ARG A 24 43.37 16.87 -4.11
C ARG A 24 43.45 18.14 -3.28
N ARG A 25 44.35 19.07 -3.62
CA ARG A 25 44.35 20.42 -3.05
C ARG A 25 43.17 21.21 -3.61
N VAL A 26 42.50 21.91 -2.72
CA VAL A 26 41.33 22.75 -2.97
C VAL A 26 41.61 24.14 -2.38
N PRO A 27 41.16 25.24 -3.02
CA PRO A 27 40.25 25.31 -4.17
C PRO A 27 40.93 25.05 -5.53
N CYS A 28 40.22 24.39 -6.45
CA CYS A 28 40.69 24.20 -7.83
C CYS A 28 40.27 25.39 -8.71
N PRO A 29 41.07 25.77 -9.73
CA PRO A 29 40.75 26.90 -10.61
C PRO A 29 39.45 26.65 -11.39
N LYS A 30 38.56 27.65 -11.45
CA LYS A 30 37.26 27.53 -12.14
C LYS A 30 37.46 27.18 -13.62
N GLY A 31 36.81 26.11 -14.07
CA GLY A 31 36.91 25.62 -15.46
C GLY A 31 38.25 24.98 -15.83
N GLY A 32 39.16 24.82 -14.87
CA GLY A 32 40.44 24.13 -15.03
C GLY A 32 40.56 22.89 -14.15
N LEU A 33 41.60 22.09 -14.39
CA LEU A 33 41.97 20.97 -13.55
C LEU A 33 42.62 21.46 -12.25
N CYS A 34 42.50 20.65 -11.19
CA CYS A 34 43.21 20.91 -9.94
C CYS A 34 44.73 20.85 -10.15
N GLU A 35 45.50 21.65 -9.41
CA GLU A 35 46.96 21.79 -9.59
C GLU A 35 47.73 20.47 -9.42
N ASP A 36 47.23 19.58 -8.56
CA ASP A 36 47.85 18.28 -8.29
C ASP A 36 47.47 17.19 -9.30
N GLU A 37 46.71 17.52 -10.35
CA GLU A 37 46.32 16.53 -11.35
C GLU A 37 47.48 16.25 -12.32
N ASP A 38 48.25 15.21 -11.99
CA ASP A 38 49.40 14.78 -12.78
C ASP A 38 48.99 14.04 -14.08
N THR A 39 47.77 13.51 -14.18
CA THR A 39 47.29 12.77 -15.35
C THR A 39 45.94 13.28 -15.88
N PRO A 40 45.92 14.39 -16.64
CA PRO A 40 44.71 14.99 -17.19
C PRO A 40 43.81 14.01 -17.97
N SER A 41 44.39 13.01 -18.64
CA SER A 41 43.65 12.00 -19.41
C SER A 41 42.78 11.07 -18.55
N ASN A 42 43.05 10.98 -17.25
CA ASN A 42 42.27 10.16 -16.32
C ASN A 42 41.01 10.85 -15.79
N VAL A 43 40.93 12.18 -15.93
CA VAL A 43 39.82 12.99 -15.44
C VAL A 43 38.66 12.94 -16.43
N ILE A 44 37.43 12.82 -15.90
CA ILE A 44 36.23 12.85 -16.73
C ILE A 44 36.08 14.23 -17.37
N PRO A 45 35.79 14.33 -18.69
CA PRO A 45 35.59 15.60 -19.35
C PRO A 45 34.55 16.48 -18.64
N ASN A 46 34.82 17.78 -18.55
CA ASN A 46 34.03 18.79 -17.84
C ASN A 46 34.06 18.73 -16.30
N TYR A 47 34.89 17.86 -15.71
CA TYR A 47 35.13 17.82 -14.26
C TYR A 47 36.56 18.29 -13.94
N GLN A 48 36.75 18.82 -12.73
CA GLN A 48 38.04 19.37 -12.28
C GLN A 48 39.00 18.30 -11.72
N PHE A 49 38.45 17.20 -11.20
CA PHE A 49 39.19 16.06 -10.67
C PHE A 49 38.35 14.78 -10.77
N THR A 50 38.97 13.62 -10.59
CA THR A 50 38.26 12.32 -10.53
C THR A 50 39.00 11.37 -9.60
N PHE A 51 38.32 10.88 -8.57
CA PHE A 51 38.84 9.80 -7.72
C PHE A 51 38.41 8.45 -8.26
N LYS A 52 39.37 7.60 -8.64
CA LYS A 52 39.10 6.22 -9.08
C LYS A 52 39.30 5.25 -7.93
N ILE A 53 38.20 4.76 -7.38
CA ILE A 53 38.22 3.80 -6.27
C ILE A 53 38.18 2.38 -6.84
N MET A 54 39.30 1.67 -6.75
CA MET A 54 39.43 0.29 -7.21
C MET A 54 39.47 -0.70 -6.04
N ASP A 55 38.35 -0.83 -5.32
CA ASP A 55 38.12 -1.96 -4.41
C ASP A 55 36.85 -2.70 -4.88
N LYS A 56 37.04 -3.77 -5.66
CA LYS A 56 35.96 -4.49 -6.35
C LYS A 56 35.45 -5.71 -5.59
N GLN A 57 36.09 -6.10 -4.49
CA GLN A 57 35.79 -7.38 -3.85
C GLN A 57 34.68 -7.28 -2.82
N ILE A 58 34.60 -6.17 -2.09
CA ILE A 58 33.63 -6.00 -1.00
C ILE A 58 33.06 -4.58 -1.06
N PRO A 59 31.73 -4.40 -1.02
CA PRO A 59 31.10 -3.08 -0.89
C PRO A 59 31.53 -2.39 0.41
N ARG A 60 31.91 -1.11 0.32
CA ARG A 60 32.35 -0.29 1.46
C ARG A 60 31.80 1.11 1.34
N PHE A 61 31.54 1.73 2.48
CA PHE A 61 31.27 3.16 2.53
C PHE A 61 32.57 3.93 2.32
N TRP A 62 32.54 4.86 1.38
CA TRP A 62 33.62 5.79 1.11
C TRP A 62 33.22 7.17 1.59
N TYR A 63 34.12 7.78 2.35
CA TYR A 63 33.93 9.12 2.88
C TYR A 63 34.94 10.05 2.22
N MET A 64 34.45 11.21 1.82
CA MET A 64 35.28 12.31 1.37
C MET A 64 35.24 13.37 2.45
N SER A 65 36.43 13.86 2.83
CA SER A 65 36.58 14.84 3.89
C SER A 65 37.37 16.02 3.35
N ILE A 66 36.82 17.21 3.51
CA ILE A 66 37.50 18.47 3.21
C ILE A 66 38.15 18.94 4.51
N VAL A 67 39.47 19.17 4.47
CA VAL A 67 40.26 19.60 5.63
C VAL A 67 41.00 20.88 5.29
N ALA A 68 40.96 21.87 6.20
CA ALA A 68 41.68 23.13 6.05
C ALA A 68 43.15 22.95 6.45
N CYS A 69 43.89 22.11 5.73
CA CYS A 69 45.31 21.84 5.98
C CYS A 69 46.08 21.75 4.67
N TYR A 70 47.35 22.13 4.70
CA TYR A 70 48.28 21.96 3.58
C TYR A 70 49.55 21.24 4.05
N ARG A 71 50.29 20.64 3.13
CA ARG A 71 51.59 20.05 3.42
C ARG A 71 52.69 21.08 3.23
N ASN A 72 53.52 21.27 4.26
CA ASN A 72 54.68 22.13 4.15
C ASN A 72 55.81 21.38 3.41
N THR A 73 56.04 21.76 2.15
CA THR A 73 57.07 21.17 1.29
C THR A 73 58.47 21.77 1.51
N THR A 74 58.58 22.82 2.34
CA THR A 74 59.87 23.45 2.68
C THR A 74 60.81 22.41 3.30
N ASN A 75 62.05 22.34 2.79
CA ASN A 75 63.06 21.37 3.20
C ASN A 75 62.63 19.89 3.11
N LYS A 76 61.60 19.56 2.30
CA LYS A 76 61.02 18.22 2.18
C LYS A 76 60.53 17.61 3.51
N ASN A 77 60.15 18.45 4.48
CA ASN A 77 59.66 17.98 5.78
C ASN A 77 58.24 17.39 5.70
N CYS A 78 57.44 17.83 4.72
CA CYS A 78 56.15 17.23 4.34
C CYS A 78 55.15 17.06 5.49
N SER A 79 55.20 17.95 6.47
CA SER A 79 54.31 17.97 7.62
C SER A 79 53.00 18.67 7.29
N TRP A 80 51.87 18.14 7.77
CA TRP A 80 50.58 18.80 7.70
C TRP A 80 50.53 20.02 8.62
N VAL A 81 50.13 21.16 8.06
CA VAL A 81 49.96 22.43 8.77
C VAL A 81 48.54 22.92 8.54
N SER A 82 47.91 23.45 9.59
CA SER A 82 46.58 24.05 9.46
C SER A 82 46.65 25.31 8.60
N SER A 83 45.68 25.47 7.71
CA SER A 83 45.44 26.75 7.07
C SER A 83 44.61 27.63 8.00
N GLU A 84 45.02 28.89 8.17
CA GLU A 84 44.25 29.91 8.91
C GLU A 84 43.41 30.78 7.96
N GLU A 85 43.47 30.49 6.65
CA GLU A 85 42.76 31.27 5.64
C GLU A 85 41.26 30.93 5.63
N ASN A 86 40.44 31.98 5.67
CA ASN A 86 39.01 31.86 5.49
C ASN A 86 38.68 31.85 3.99
N ILE A 87 38.52 30.65 3.43
CA ILE A 87 38.20 30.44 2.02
C ILE A 87 36.80 29.84 1.91
N THR A 88 35.93 30.48 1.12
CA THR A 88 34.64 29.90 0.74
C THR A 88 34.84 29.03 -0.49
N ILE A 89 34.44 27.75 -0.41
CA ILE A 89 34.57 26.82 -1.52
C ILE A 89 33.19 26.29 -1.92
N ASP A 90 32.93 26.28 -3.23
CA ASP A 90 31.69 25.79 -3.83
C ASP A 90 32.03 24.60 -4.73
N TYR A 91 31.39 23.46 -4.49
CA TYR A 91 31.66 22.19 -5.15
C TYR A 91 30.37 21.46 -5.49
N ASP A 92 30.32 20.93 -6.70
CA ASP A 92 29.33 19.95 -7.16
C ASP A 92 30.07 18.64 -7.48
N ILE A 93 29.78 17.59 -6.71
CA ILE A 93 30.53 16.33 -6.73
C ILE A 93 29.60 15.21 -7.13
N TRP A 94 29.88 14.65 -8.30
CA TRP A 94 29.11 13.55 -8.87
C TRP A 94 29.73 12.21 -8.47
N LEU A 95 29.00 11.45 -7.64
CA LEU A 95 29.38 10.13 -7.16
C LEU A 95 28.61 9.07 -7.95
N VAL A 96 29.31 8.12 -8.54
CA VAL A 96 28.72 7.05 -9.35
C VAL A 96 29.40 5.71 -9.11
N ASN A 97 28.63 4.63 -9.32
CA ASN A 97 29.15 3.27 -9.28
C ASN A 97 29.56 2.82 -10.68
N GLY A 98 30.84 2.47 -10.81
CA GLY A 98 31.45 2.10 -12.09
C GLY A 98 31.97 3.28 -12.89
N ASP A 99 32.74 2.97 -13.93
CA ASP A 99 33.38 3.97 -14.78
C ASP A 99 32.32 4.64 -15.69
N PRO A 100 32.19 5.99 -15.69
CA PRO A 100 31.26 6.72 -16.55
C PRO A 100 31.40 6.39 -18.05
N VAL A 101 32.60 6.04 -18.51
CA VAL A 101 32.85 5.64 -19.91
C VAL A 101 32.03 4.41 -20.29
N TYR A 102 31.79 3.51 -19.34
CA TYR A 102 31.05 2.27 -19.52
C TYR A 102 29.63 2.32 -18.96
N LYS A 103 29.05 3.51 -18.71
CA LYS A 103 27.68 3.70 -18.19
C LYS A 103 26.62 2.85 -18.90
N LYS A 104 26.77 2.62 -20.21
CA LYS A 104 25.83 1.82 -21.03
C LYS A 104 25.74 0.34 -20.62
N TRP A 105 26.77 -0.21 -19.98
CA TRP A 105 26.77 -1.61 -19.55
C TRP A 105 25.91 -1.84 -18.31
N ASN A 106 25.73 -0.81 -17.49
CA ASN A 106 24.94 -0.90 -16.26
C ASN A 106 24.13 0.39 -16.01
N PRO A 107 23.17 0.72 -16.88
CA PRO A 107 22.47 2.00 -16.83
C PRO A 107 21.56 2.15 -15.61
N VAL A 108 21.13 1.03 -15.03
CA VAL A 108 20.15 0.97 -13.93
C VAL A 108 20.81 0.98 -12.54
N GLU A 109 22.10 0.65 -12.41
CA GLU A 109 22.81 0.70 -11.12
C GLU A 109 23.85 1.83 -11.04
N HIS A 110 24.25 2.42 -12.19
CA HIS A 110 25.37 3.36 -12.25
C HIS A 110 25.19 4.59 -11.34
N GLN A 111 23.97 5.12 -11.23
CA GLN A 111 23.67 6.27 -10.38
C GLN A 111 23.37 5.87 -8.92
N PHE A 112 23.10 4.60 -8.66
CA PHE A 112 22.65 4.14 -7.35
C PHE A 112 23.84 3.73 -6.51
N SER A 113 23.79 4.07 -5.23
CA SER A 113 24.65 3.51 -4.19
C SER A 113 24.43 1.99 -4.07
N PHE A 114 25.39 1.26 -3.50
CA PHE A 114 25.29 -0.21 -3.42
C PHE A 114 24.07 -0.68 -2.60
N GLU A 115 23.73 0.07 -1.56
CA GLU A 115 22.54 -0.17 -0.74
C GLU A 115 21.22 0.09 -1.47
N GLU A 116 21.26 0.81 -2.60
CA GLU A 116 20.12 1.13 -3.45
C GLU A 116 20.10 0.36 -4.78
N HIS A 117 21.07 -0.52 -5.02
CA HIS A 117 21.00 -1.47 -6.12
C HIS A 117 19.74 -2.35 -6.00
N ASP A 118 19.23 -2.77 -7.15
CA ASP A 118 17.99 -3.55 -7.30
C ASP A 118 16.68 -2.81 -6.95
N ILE A 119 16.72 -1.56 -6.46
CA ILE A 119 15.49 -0.82 -6.10
C ILE A 119 14.64 -0.54 -7.34
N PHE A 120 15.26 -0.23 -8.48
CA PHE A 120 14.56 0.01 -9.75
C PHE A 120 13.81 -1.24 -10.22
N GLU A 121 14.50 -2.38 -10.24
CA GLU A 121 13.98 -3.70 -10.59
C GLU A 121 12.86 -4.11 -9.64
N THR A 122 13.03 -3.84 -8.35
CA THR A 122 12.04 -4.12 -7.31
C THR A 122 10.73 -3.36 -7.57
N PHE A 123 10.79 -2.04 -7.75
CA PHE A 123 9.59 -1.25 -8.06
C PHE A 123 8.98 -1.63 -9.41
N MET A 124 9.79 -1.93 -10.43
CA MET A 124 9.29 -2.41 -11.72
C MET A 124 8.52 -3.73 -11.57
N ALA A 125 9.07 -4.68 -10.82
CA ALA A 125 8.45 -5.98 -10.59
C ALA A 125 7.11 -5.82 -9.86
N PHE A 126 7.07 -5.08 -8.75
CA PHE A 126 5.83 -4.82 -8.02
C PHE A 126 4.79 -4.10 -8.88
N LEU A 127 5.19 -3.04 -9.60
CA LEU A 127 4.31 -2.31 -10.52
C LEU A 127 3.71 -3.25 -11.58
N GLY A 128 4.54 -4.12 -12.16
CA GLY A 128 4.09 -5.15 -13.11
C GLY A 128 3.02 -6.06 -12.53
N VAL A 129 3.18 -6.51 -11.28
CA VAL A 129 2.17 -7.34 -10.62
C VAL A 129 0.89 -6.55 -10.31
N TYR A 130 0.98 -5.31 -9.85
CA TYR A 130 -0.20 -4.47 -9.59
C TYR A 130 -0.99 -4.16 -10.86
N ILE A 131 -0.32 -3.96 -12.00
CA ILE A 131 -0.98 -3.83 -13.32
C ILE A 131 -1.84 -5.06 -13.64
N LEU A 132 -1.44 -6.25 -13.21
CA LEU A 132 -2.23 -7.47 -13.39
C LEU A 132 -3.35 -7.61 -12.35
N ILE A 133 -3.07 -7.31 -11.07
CA ILE A 133 -4.02 -7.49 -9.95
C ILE A 133 -5.20 -6.51 -9.99
N VAL A 134 -4.97 -5.24 -10.35
CA VAL A 134 -6.03 -4.21 -10.38
C VAL A 134 -7.21 -4.60 -11.29
N PRO A 135 -6.99 -5.06 -12.54
CA PRO A 135 -8.06 -5.61 -13.38
C PRO A 135 -8.83 -6.77 -12.75
N PHE A 136 -8.16 -7.68 -12.02
CA PHE A 136 -8.85 -8.76 -11.31
C PHE A 136 -9.77 -8.21 -10.22
N TYR A 137 -9.32 -7.25 -9.41
CA TYR A 137 -10.18 -6.59 -8.43
C TYR A 137 -11.36 -5.87 -9.07
N PHE A 138 -11.13 -5.22 -10.22
CA PHE A 138 -12.21 -4.58 -10.98
C PHE A 138 -13.24 -5.61 -11.48
N TYR A 139 -12.79 -6.78 -11.94
CA TYR A 139 -13.66 -7.91 -12.30
C TYR A 139 -14.49 -8.40 -11.11
N VAL A 140 -13.84 -8.64 -9.95
CA VAL A 140 -14.53 -9.08 -8.73
C VAL A 140 -15.59 -8.05 -8.31
N TYR A 141 -15.24 -6.76 -8.31
CA TYR A 141 -16.18 -5.68 -8.01
C TYR A 141 -17.34 -5.64 -9.01
N SER A 142 -17.07 -5.79 -10.31
CA SER A 142 -18.11 -5.76 -11.35
C SER A 142 -19.12 -6.90 -11.21
N LYS A 143 -18.69 -8.07 -10.73
CA LYS A 143 -19.54 -9.24 -10.51
C LYS A 143 -20.36 -9.14 -9.22
N GLN A 144 -19.75 -8.76 -8.10
CA GLN A 144 -20.47 -8.71 -6.81
C GLN A 144 -21.24 -7.39 -6.61
N ARG A 145 -20.69 -6.28 -7.11
CA ARG A 145 -21.16 -4.89 -6.88
C ARG A 145 -21.43 -4.60 -5.41
N HIS A 146 -20.46 -4.95 -4.58
CA HIS A 146 -20.56 -4.86 -3.13
C HIS A 146 -19.64 -3.74 -2.59
N SER A 147 -20.06 -3.03 -1.54
CA SER A 147 -19.29 -1.89 -1.03
C SER A 147 -17.91 -2.28 -0.50
N LEU A 148 -17.77 -3.49 0.05
CA LEU A 148 -16.47 -4.00 0.50
C LEU A 148 -15.49 -4.20 -0.66
N THR A 149 -15.93 -4.78 -1.78
CA THR A 149 -15.05 -4.99 -2.94
C THR A 149 -14.78 -3.70 -3.69
N LYS A 150 -15.70 -2.73 -3.64
CA LYS A 150 -15.42 -1.35 -4.06
C LYS A 150 -14.32 -0.72 -3.20
N PHE A 151 -14.42 -0.85 -1.88
CA PHE A 151 -13.45 -0.28 -0.95
C PHE A 151 -12.06 -0.91 -1.13
N LEU A 152 -11.98 -2.24 -1.23
CA LEU A 152 -10.71 -2.93 -1.51
C LEU A 152 -10.13 -2.55 -2.87
N LEU A 153 -10.94 -2.42 -3.92
CA LEU A 153 -10.47 -1.93 -5.22
C LEU A 153 -9.85 -0.52 -5.10
N VAL A 154 -10.47 0.40 -4.35
CA VAL A 154 -9.92 1.74 -4.12
C VAL A 154 -8.57 1.67 -3.39
N ILE A 155 -8.45 0.81 -2.38
CA ILE A 155 -7.19 0.62 -1.65
C ILE A 155 -6.10 0.09 -2.58
N THR A 156 -6.38 -0.98 -3.34
CA THR A 156 -5.42 -1.56 -4.29
C THR A 156 -5.01 -0.57 -5.38
N CYS A 157 -5.93 0.26 -5.88
CA CYS A 157 -5.59 1.32 -6.83
C CYS A 157 -4.72 2.42 -6.20
N THR A 158 -4.97 2.74 -4.93
CA THR A 158 -4.18 3.74 -4.19
C THR A 158 -2.74 3.25 -4.02
N GLU A 159 -2.57 1.99 -3.59
CA GLU A 159 -1.27 1.31 -3.49
C GLU A 159 -0.53 1.29 -4.84
N ALA A 160 -1.20 0.84 -5.91
CA ALA A 160 -0.60 0.79 -7.24
C ALA A 160 -0.15 2.18 -7.72
N PHE A 161 -0.87 3.24 -7.35
CA PHE A 161 -0.51 4.60 -7.69
C PHE A 161 0.70 5.11 -6.89
N GLY A 162 0.81 4.79 -5.60
CA GLY A 162 1.99 5.14 -4.80
C GLY A 162 3.26 4.45 -5.31
N ILE A 163 3.18 3.15 -5.62
CA ILE A 163 4.25 2.38 -6.28
C ILE A 163 4.62 2.97 -7.65
N PHE A 164 3.63 3.40 -8.44
CA PHE A 164 3.90 4.06 -9.73
C PHE A 164 4.64 5.38 -9.57
N CYS A 165 4.27 6.22 -8.59
CA CYS A 165 5.00 7.45 -8.27
C CYS A 165 6.45 7.13 -7.87
N ASN A 166 6.65 6.18 -6.97
CA ASN A 166 7.98 5.76 -6.54
C ASN A 166 8.81 5.19 -7.70
N PHE A 167 8.20 4.40 -8.59
CA PHE A 167 8.85 3.93 -9.81
C PHE A 167 9.31 5.08 -10.72
N ILE A 168 8.47 6.11 -10.94
CA ILE A 168 8.88 7.29 -11.72
C ILE A 168 10.10 7.98 -11.09
N HIS A 169 10.08 8.17 -9.78
CA HIS A 169 11.21 8.78 -9.06
C HIS A 169 12.51 8.00 -9.32
N VAL A 170 12.48 6.69 -9.11
CA VAL A 170 13.63 5.80 -9.26
C VAL A 170 14.08 5.70 -10.73
N ALA A 171 13.13 5.66 -11.68
CA ALA A 171 13.44 5.65 -13.11
C ALA A 171 14.15 6.95 -13.57
N VAL A 172 13.71 8.10 -13.06
CA VAL A 172 14.39 9.39 -13.33
C VAL A 172 15.76 9.40 -12.66
N PHE A 173 15.86 8.89 -11.43
CA PHE A 173 17.12 8.79 -10.71
C PHE A 173 18.15 7.91 -11.44
N ALA A 174 17.73 6.78 -12.01
CA ALA A 174 18.60 5.92 -12.83
C ALA A 174 19.23 6.68 -14.02
N SER A 175 18.47 7.61 -14.60
CA SER A 175 18.92 8.43 -15.73
C SER A 175 19.92 9.52 -15.30
N ASN A 176 19.56 10.31 -14.27
CA ASN A 176 20.20 11.59 -13.96
C ASN A 176 20.91 11.66 -12.59
N GLY A 177 20.76 10.67 -11.71
CA GLY A 177 21.35 10.63 -10.36
C GLY A 177 20.72 11.56 -9.32
N VAL A 178 19.64 12.26 -9.66
CA VAL A 178 18.95 13.21 -8.79
C VAL A 178 17.52 12.77 -8.47
N GLY A 179 16.83 12.17 -9.44
CA GLY A 179 15.42 11.79 -9.32
C GLY A 179 14.50 12.99 -9.16
N VAL A 180 13.26 12.73 -8.73
CA VAL A 180 12.27 13.78 -8.42
C VAL A 180 11.80 13.63 -6.98
N LYS A 181 12.41 14.39 -6.05
CA LYS A 181 12.17 14.22 -4.60
C LYS A 181 10.70 14.34 -4.20
N TRP A 182 9.97 15.33 -4.74
CA TRP A 182 8.55 15.52 -4.45
C TRP A 182 7.66 14.34 -4.85
N ILE A 183 8.00 13.65 -5.96
CA ILE A 183 7.26 12.47 -6.40
C ILE A 183 7.50 11.30 -5.44
N ALA A 184 8.72 11.12 -4.93
CA ALA A 184 9.00 10.11 -3.91
C ALA A 184 8.25 10.37 -2.60
N VAL A 185 8.25 11.62 -2.13
CA VAL A 185 7.49 12.01 -0.93
C VAL A 185 6.00 11.74 -1.12
N LEU A 186 5.45 12.08 -2.29
CA LEU A 186 4.05 11.80 -2.63
C LEU A 186 3.77 10.29 -2.69
N GLY A 187 4.64 9.51 -3.35
CA GLY A 187 4.52 8.06 -3.44
C GLY A 187 4.48 7.41 -2.06
N ASN A 188 5.45 7.72 -1.21
CA ASN A 188 5.53 7.21 0.16
C ASN A 188 4.33 7.62 1.02
N ALA A 189 3.81 8.84 0.84
CA ALA A 189 2.60 9.29 1.55
C ALA A 189 1.35 8.50 1.12
N ILE A 190 1.24 8.19 -0.18
CA ILE A 190 0.14 7.42 -0.75
C ILE A 190 0.22 5.96 -0.33
N ASP A 191 1.42 5.36 -0.32
CA ASP A 191 1.67 4.01 0.19
C ASP A 191 1.28 3.91 1.68
N THR A 192 1.69 4.89 2.49
CA THR A 192 1.30 4.98 3.91
C THR A 192 -0.22 5.09 4.08
N LEU A 193 -0.88 5.90 3.24
CA LEU A 193 -2.34 6.03 3.22
C LEU A 193 -3.02 4.70 2.85
N ALA A 194 -2.53 4.00 1.83
CA ALA A 194 -3.04 2.70 1.41
C ALA A 194 -2.95 1.67 2.53
N GLN A 195 -1.80 1.58 3.23
CA GLN A 195 -1.62 0.72 4.41
C GLN A 195 -2.59 1.07 5.56
N CYS A 196 -2.82 2.36 5.82
CA CYS A 196 -3.78 2.79 6.85
C CYS A 196 -5.22 2.40 6.47
N LEU A 197 -5.62 2.58 5.21
CA LEU A 197 -6.94 2.15 4.72
C LEU A 197 -7.06 0.62 4.71
N PHE A 198 -5.96 -0.08 4.43
CA PHE A 198 -5.90 -1.53 4.50
C PHE A 198 -6.16 -2.03 5.92
N MET A 199 -5.48 -1.44 6.91
CA MET A 199 -5.73 -1.71 8.33
C MET A 199 -7.21 -1.50 8.69
N LEU A 200 -7.82 -0.39 8.24
CA LEU A 200 -9.26 -0.16 8.45
C LEU A 200 -10.10 -1.28 7.84
N SER A 201 -9.77 -1.75 6.63
CA SER A 201 -10.48 -2.84 5.97
C SER A 201 -10.45 -4.12 6.79
N LEU A 202 -9.31 -4.48 7.39
CA LEU A 202 -9.18 -5.67 8.24
C LEU A 202 -10.02 -5.57 9.51
N LEU A 203 -10.04 -4.41 10.16
CA LEU A 203 -10.85 -4.19 11.38
C LEU A 203 -12.35 -4.24 11.08
N LEU A 204 -12.77 -3.68 9.94
CA LEU A 204 -14.15 -3.75 9.50
C LEU A 204 -14.57 -5.19 9.16
N LEU A 205 -13.70 -5.94 8.47
CA LEU A 205 -13.91 -7.34 8.13
C LEU A 205 -14.00 -8.24 9.37
N ALA A 206 -13.09 -8.09 10.33
CA ALA A 206 -13.09 -8.86 11.58
C ALA A 206 -14.40 -8.70 12.36
N LYS A 207 -14.97 -7.49 12.31
CA LYS A 207 -16.24 -7.15 12.93
C LYS A 207 -17.47 -7.64 12.15
N GLY A 208 -17.26 -8.16 10.94
CA GLY A 208 -18.34 -8.62 10.06
C GLY A 208 -19.05 -7.50 9.30
N TRP A 209 -18.44 -6.32 9.17
CA TRP A 209 -19.04 -5.22 8.41
C TRP A 209 -19.31 -5.66 6.96
N MET A 210 -20.54 -5.42 6.50
CA MET A 210 -21.05 -5.80 5.18
C MET A 210 -21.12 -7.31 4.89
N ILE A 211 -20.72 -8.18 5.83
CA ILE A 211 -20.85 -9.65 5.71
C ILE A 211 -22.00 -10.16 6.58
N THR A 212 -22.09 -9.73 7.84
CA THR A 212 -23.12 -10.19 8.78
C THR A 212 -24.04 -9.07 9.26
N GLN A 213 -23.58 -7.81 9.20
CA GLN A 213 -24.35 -6.65 9.69
C GLN A 213 -24.19 -5.43 8.78
N HIS A 214 -25.30 -4.82 8.39
CA HIS A 214 -25.33 -3.55 7.65
C HIS A 214 -25.03 -2.33 8.54
N ARG A 215 -25.08 -2.50 9.88
CA ARG A 215 -24.83 -1.43 10.87
C ARG A 215 -23.75 -1.88 11.87
N ILE A 216 -22.62 -1.17 11.89
CA ILE A 216 -21.47 -1.48 12.75
C ILE A 216 -21.78 -1.12 14.22
N ARG A 217 -22.01 -2.11 15.08
CA ARG A 217 -22.15 -1.90 16.53
C ARG A 217 -20.78 -1.59 17.14
N GLY A 218 -20.57 -0.40 17.70
CA GLY A 218 -19.27 0.00 18.24
C GLY A 218 -18.31 0.61 17.20
N LYS A 219 -18.84 1.20 16.11
CA LYS A 219 -18.06 1.91 15.08
C LYS A 219 -17.03 2.90 15.65
N LYS A 220 -17.35 3.57 16.77
CA LYS A 220 -16.45 4.52 17.43
C LYS A 220 -15.12 3.87 17.83
N VAL A 221 -15.14 2.62 18.31
CA VAL A 221 -13.92 1.90 18.72
C VAL A 221 -13.06 1.59 17.50
N VAL A 222 -13.65 1.08 16.41
CA VAL A 222 -12.93 0.77 15.17
C VAL A 222 -12.26 2.02 14.59
N PHE A 223 -13.02 3.10 14.42
CA PHE A 223 -12.49 4.36 13.90
C PHE A 223 -11.49 5.02 14.85
N SER A 224 -11.62 4.81 16.17
CA SER A 224 -10.63 5.29 17.14
C SER A 224 -9.31 4.51 17.04
N LEU A 225 -9.34 3.18 16.98
CA LEU A 225 -8.14 2.36 16.81
C LEU A 225 -7.43 2.68 15.49
N TRP A 226 -8.19 2.74 14.40
CA TRP A 226 -7.67 3.13 13.09
C TRP A 226 -7.12 4.57 13.10
N GLY A 227 -7.83 5.50 13.71
CA GLY A 227 -7.44 6.91 13.78
C GLY A 227 -6.13 7.10 14.55
N VAL A 228 -5.96 6.42 15.69
CA VAL A 228 -4.69 6.41 16.44
C VAL A 228 -3.57 5.78 15.60
N TYR A 229 -3.83 4.65 14.95
CA TYR A 229 -2.83 4.01 14.07
C TYR A 229 -2.39 4.94 12.93
N THR A 230 -3.35 5.59 12.29
CA THR A 230 -3.09 6.52 11.18
C THR A 230 -2.32 7.75 11.67
N LEU A 231 -2.69 8.29 12.83
CA LEU A 231 -1.98 9.40 13.45
C LEU A 231 -0.52 9.06 13.76
N LEU A 232 -0.26 7.87 14.31
CA LEU A 232 1.10 7.41 14.58
C LEU A 232 1.92 7.29 13.29
N ASN A 233 1.34 6.76 12.21
CA ASN A 233 2.01 6.69 10.90
C ASN A 233 2.24 8.08 10.31
N CYS A 234 1.31 9.03 10.44
CA CYS A 234 1.54 10.42 10.04
C CYS A 234 2.68 11.06 10.83
N ILE A 235 2.76 10.83 12.14
CA ILE A 235 3.86 11.34 12.98
C ILE A 235 5.20 10.74 12.51
N LEU A 236 5.26 9.43 12.27
CA LEU A 236 6.47 8.77 11.76
C LEU A 236 6.87 9.35 10.39
N PHE A 237 5.92 9.52 9.48
CA PHE A 237 6.17 10.09 8.15
C PHE A 237 6.74 11.51 8.23
N LEU A 238 6.16 12.37 9.08
CA LEU A 238 6.67 13.72 9.30
C LEU A 238 8.04 13.70 9.98
N TRP A 239 8.25 12.81 10.96
CA TRP A 239 9.54 12.62 11.62
C TRP A 239 10.64 12.23 10.61
N ASN A 240 10.32 11.30 9.70
CA ASN A 240 11.23 10.87 8.66
C ASN A 240 11.57 11.99 7.67
N LEU A 241 10.62 12.90 7.39
CA LEU A 241 10.84 14.03 6.49
C LEU A 241 11.73 15.13 7.09
N PHE A 242 11.66 15.36 8.40
CA PHE A 242 12.33 16.51 9.05
C PHE A 242 13.56 16.16 9.89
N GLU A 243 13.59 15.00 10.55
CA GLU A 243 14.56 14.70 11.62
C GLU A 243 15.59 13.64 11.20
N VAL A 244 15.29 12.80 10.21
CA VAL A 244 16.20 11.72 9.79
C VAL A 244 17.20 12.26 8.78
N ASP A 245 18.39 12.62 9.28
CA ASP A 245 19.53 12.99 8.44
C ASP A 245 19.94 11.83 7.53
N VAL A 246 20.14 12.14 6.24
CA VAL A 246 20.58 11.19 5.18
C VAL A 246 21.89 10.45 5.53
N ILE A 247 22.69 11.00 6.45
CA ILE A 247 23.99 10.47 6.87
C ILE A 247 23.85 9.47 8.05
N SER A 248 22.74 9.53 8.80
CA SER A 248 22.54 8.66 9.96
C SER A 248 22.04 7.29 9.52
N ASN A 249 22.84 6.25 9.77
CA ASN A 249 22.54 4.83 9.50
C ASN A 249 21.42 4.24 10.39
N LYS A 250 20.47 5.07 10.84
CA LYS A 250 19.30 4.67 11.61
C LYS A 250 18.12 4.52 10.65
N ASP A 251 17.53 3.33 10.62
CA ASP A 251 16.33 3.10 9.82
C ASP A 251 15.13 3.79 10.45
N GLU A 252 14.17 4.17 9.61
CA GLU A 252 12.86 4.71 10.00
C GLU A 252 12.18 3.86 11.10
N TRP A 253 12.27 2.52 11.00
CA TRP A 253 11.65 1.61 11.96
C TRP A 253 12.42 1.43 13.28
N GLN A 254 13.67 1.91 13.37
CA GLN A 254 14.47 1.90 14.60
C GLN A 254 14.32 3.23 15.38
N THR A 255 13.31 4.02 15.04
CA THR A 255 12.96 5.26 15.74
C THR A 255 11.90 5.00 16.81
N TRP A 256 11.77 5.93 17.77
CA TRP A 256 10.73 5.88 18.79
C TRP A 256 9.31 5.76 18.20
N PRO A 257 8.90 6.56 17.19
CA PRO A 257 7.60 6.39 16.55
C PRO A 257 7.43 5.02 15.88
N GLY A 258 8.50 4.46 15.28
CA GLY A 258 8.48 3.13 14.69
C GLY A 258 8.17 2.01 15.70
N TYR A 259 8.82 2.03 16.87
CA TYR A 259 8.53 1.09 17.96
C TYR A 259 7.11 1.23 18.51
N LEU A 260 6.60 2.47 18.60
CA LEU A 260 5.24 2.74 19.06
C LEU A 260 4.19 2.16 18.09
N ILE A 261 4.41 2.29 16.77
CA ILE A 261 3.55 1.68 15.74
C ILE A 261 3.57 0.15 15.86
N CYS A 262 4.75 -0.45 16.04
CA CYS A 262 4.86 -1.90 16.23
C CYS A 262 4.10 -2.38 17.47
N GLY A 263 4.27 -1.71 18.61
CA GLY A 263 3.53 -2.03 19.84
C GLY A 263 2.03 -1.87 19.66
N PHE A 264 1.58 -0.79 19.02
CA PHE A 264 0.16 -0.56 18.78
C PHE A 264 -0.44 -1.57 17.80
N ARG A 265 0.33 -2.05 16.82
CA ARG A 265 -0.07 -3.14 15.92
C ARG A 265 -0.36 -4.44 16.67
N ILE A 266 0.39 -4.76 17.74
CA ILE A 266 0.10 -5.90 18.63
C ILE A 266 -1.20 -5.68 19.41
N VAL A 267 -1.45 -4.46 19.91
CA VAL A 267 -2.72 -4.13 20.58
C VAL A 267 -3.91 -4.32 19.63
N ILE A 268 -3.79 -3.82 18.40
CA ILE A 268 -4.81 -4.00 17.35
C ILE A 268 -4.99 -5.49 17.02
N MET A 269 -3.90 -6.26 16.94
CA MET A 269 -3.96 -7.71 16.69
C MET A 269 -4.73 -8.45 17.78
N ILE A 270 -4.51 -8.14 19.06
CA ILE A 270 -5.27 -8.74 20.18
C ILE A 270 -6.75 -8.40 20.05
N TRP A 271 -7.07 -7.13 19.79
CA TRP A 271 -8.45 -6.70 19.56
C TRP A 271 -9.09 -7.41 18.36
N PHE A 272 -8.34 -7.55 17.27
CA PHE A 272 -8.75 -8.26 16.06
C PHE A 272 -9.09 -9.72 16.36
N ILE A 273 -8.27 -10.44 17.14
CA ILE A 273 -8.55 -11.84 17.54
C ILE A 273 -9.84 -11.93 18.34
N VAL A 274 -10.06 -11.01 19.29
CA VAL A 274 -11.26 -11.01 20.13
C VAL A 274 -12.52 -10.78 19.29
N GLU A 275 -12.51 -9.79 18.40
CA GLU A 275 -13.66 -9.52 17.53
C GLU A 275 -13.87 -10.65 16.51
N LEU A 276 -12.80 -11.21 15.96
CA LEU A 276 -12.88 -12.36 15.07
C LEU A 276 -13.53 -13.56 15.77
N ARG A 277 -13.16 -13.84 17.03
CA ARG A 277 -13.77 -14.89 17.86
C ARG A 277 -15.25 -14.62 18.12
N ASN A 278 -15.62 -13.38 18.41
CA ASN A 278 -17.03 -13.00 18.62
C ASN A 278 -17.85 -13.20 17.33
N THR A 279 -17.31 -12.77 16.18
CA THR A 279 -17.93 -12.96 14.87
C THR A 279 -18.04 -14.45 14.53
N PHE A 280 -17.03 -15.25 14.86
CA PHE A 280 -17.02 -16.70 14.68
C PHE A 280 -18.12 -17.38 15.50
N GLN A 281 -18.27 -17.03 16.78
CA GLN A 281 -19.33 -17.57 17.64
C GLN A 281 -20.72 -17.21 17.14
N SER A 282 -20.92 -15.99 16.63
CA SER A 282 -22.19 -15.54 16.07
C SER A 282 -22.54 -16.18 14.72
N SER A 283 -21.56 -16.72 13.99
CA SER A 283 -21.74 -17.23 12.62
C SER A 283 -21.78 -18.77 12.54
N ARG A 284 -21.87 -19.45 13.70
CA ARG A 284 -21.82 -20.92 13.80
C ARG A 284 -22.88 -21.67 12.99
N CYS A 285 -23.96 -21.01 12.58
CA CYS A 285 -25.05 -21.65 11.84
C CYS A 285 -24.78 -21.79 10.33
N ALA A 286 -23.69 -21.24 9.78
CA ALA A 286 -23.37 -21.31 8.35
C ALA A 286 -21.91 -21.74 8.12
N GLU A 287 -21.70 -22.99 7.69
CA GLU A 287 -20.37 -23.60 7.53
C GLU A 287 -19.46 -22.84 6.55
N ASP A 288 -19.99 -22.33 5.44
CA ASP A 288 -19.20 -21.57 4.45
C ASP A 288 -18.64 -20.25 5.01
N ARG A 289 -19.40 -19.59 5.91
CA ARG A 289 -18.95 -18.36 6.61
C ARG A 289 -17.79 -18.66 7.54
N LEU A 290 -17.81 -19.84 8.14
CA LEU A 290 -16.84 -20.30 9.11
C LEU A 290 -15.47 -20.52 8.46
N GLN A 291 -15.45 -21.23 7.34
CA GLN A 291 -14.21 -21.55 6.62
C GLN A 291 -13.53 -20.28 6.10
N PHE A 292 -14.31 -19.34 5.54
CA PHE A 292 -13.81 -18.02 5.12
C PHE A 292 -13.17 -17.27 6.29
N LEU A 293 -13.86 -17.19 7.43
CA LEU A 293 -13.39 -16.41 8.59
C LEU A 293 -12.14 -17.00 9.23
N GLN A 294 -12.01 -18.33 9.25
CA GLN A 294 -10.83 -19.03 9.74
C GLN A 294 -9.61 -18.76 8.87
N GLN A 295 -9.75 -18.89 7.54
CA GLN A 295 -8.66 -18.61 6.60
C GLN A 295 -8.26 -17.14 6.67
N PHE A 296 -9.24 -16.23 6.64
CA PHE A 296 -9.02 -14.80 6.82
C PHE A 296 -8.24 -14.50 8.11
N GLY A 297 -8.68 -15.05 9.24
CA GLY A 297 -8.01 -14.91 10.52
C GLY A 297 -6.56 -15.38 10.49
N ALA A 298 -6.30 -16.60 10.02
CA ALA A 298 -4.97 -17.19 10.00
C ALA A 298 -3.97 -16.34 9.20
N TYR A 299 -4.34 -15.92 7.98
CA TYR A 299 -3.47 -15.11 7.14
C TYR A 299 -3.19 -13.73 7.74
N PHE A 300 -4.22 -13.04 8.21
CA PHE A 300 -4.04 -11.67 8.70
C PHE A 300 -3.38 -11.60 10.07
N LEU A 301 -3.39 -12.68 10.86
CA LEU A 301 -2.53 -12.78 12.04
C LEU A 301 -1.04 -12.78 11.67
N VAL A 302 -0.66 -13.47 10.59
CA VAL A 302 0.71 -13.40 10.06
C VAL A 302 1.03 -11.98 9.57
N TRP A 303 0.07 -11.32 8.91
CA TRP A 303 0.24 -9.92 8.50
C TRP A 303 0.37 -8.95 9.71
N PHE A 304 -0.28 -9.21 10.83
CA PHE A 304 -0.08 -8.36 12.01
C PHE A 304 1.33 -8.48 12.61
N ILE A 305 1.87 -9.71 12.64
CA ILE A 305 3.12 -10.01 13.35
C ILE A 305 4.39 -9.81 12.50
N TYR A 306 4.32 -9.86 11.16
CA TYR A 306 5.55 -9.77 10.34
C TYR A 306 6.32 -8.48 10.57
N LEU A 307 5.64 -7.32 10.70
CA LEU A 307 6.33 -6.05 10.83
C LEU A 307 7.09 -5.96 12.17
N PRO A 308 6.49 -6.22 13.34
CA PRO A 308 7.25 -6.30 14.61
C PRO A 308 8.44 -7.27 14.56
N VAL A 309 8.26 -8.45 13.95
CA VAL A 309 9.34 -9.44 13.79
C VAL A 309 10.44 -8.89 12.89
N LEU A 310 10.07 -8.28 11.76
CA LEU A 310 11.00 -7.68 10.82
C LEU A 310 11.84 -6.58 11.48
N VAL A 311 11.23 -5.71 12.29
CA VAL A 311 11.94 -4.64 13.02
C VAL A 311 12.97 -5.20 14.00
N ILE A 312 12.68 -6.32 14.68
CA ILE A 312 13.63 -7.00 15.56
C ILE A 312 14.80 -7.58 14.74
N LEU A 313 14.48 -8.29 13.65
CA LEU A 313 15.48 -8.89 12.76
C LEU A 313 16.36 -7.85 12.07
N ASN A 314 15.83 -6.66 11.81
CA ASN A 314 16.53 -5.57 11.16
C ASN A 314 17.79 -5.09 11.92
N THR A 315 17.90 -5.40 13.22
CA THR A 315 19.12 -5.14 14.01
C THR A 315 20.30 -6.03 13.61
N GLN A 316 20.05 -7.15 12.94
CA GLN A 316 21.07 -8.13 12.54
C GLN A 316 21.53 -7.93 11.09
N PHE A 317 20.77 -7.19 10.29
CA PHE A 317 21.13 -6.92 8.90
C PHE A 317 22.20 -5.84 8.81
N SER A 318 23.21 -6.08 7.97
CA SER A 318 24.23 -5.07 7.69
C SER A 318 23.61 -3.90 6.92
N ALA A 319 24.12 -2.69 7.18
CA ALA A 319 23.63 -1.44 6.57
C ALA A 319 23.49 -1.51 5.04
N LEU A 320 24.38 -2.25 4.39
CA LEU A 320 24.43 -2.43 2.93
C LEU A 320 23.24 -3.19 2.34
N TRP A 321 22.58 -4.04 3.11
CA TRP A 321 21.46 -4.88 2.64
C TRP A 321 20.13 -4.52 3.26
N LYS A 322 20.18 -3.78 4.36
CA LYS A 322 19.04 -3.39 5.18
C LYS A 322 17.91 -2.76 4.37
N LYS A 323 18.21 -1.69 3.62
CA LYS A 323 17.22 -0.92 2.83
C LYS A 323 16.46 -1.80 1.83
N LYS A 324 17.17 -2.55 0.98
CA LYS A 324 16.56 -3.43 -0.02
C LYS A 324 15.75 -4.58 0.59
N ILE A 325 16.22 -5.18 1.68
CA ILE A 325 15.50 -6.25 2.38
C ILE A 325 14.18 -5.70 2.95
N MET A 326 14.22 -4.55 3.63
CA MET A 326 13.03 -3.94 4.23
C MET A 326 12.00 -3.56 3.15
N LEU A 327 12.45 -2.98 2.03
CA LEU A 327 11.58 -2.64 0.90
C LEU A 327 10.91 -3.89 0.31
N CYS A 328 11.70 -4.93 0.02
CA CYS A 328 11.19 -6.16 -0.61
C CYS A 328 10.20 -6.90 0.30
N ILE A 329 10.51 -7.04 1.60
CA ILE A 329 9.63 -7.74 2.55
C ILE A 329 8.34 -6.96 2.78
N THR A 330 8.41 -5.63 2.93
CA THR A 330 7.22 -4.81 3.21
C THR A 330 6.27 -4.82 2.01
N ASN A 331 6.77 -4.50 0.81
CA ASN A 331 5.96 -4.53 -0.41
C ASN A 331 5.48 -5.95 -0.75
N GLY A 332 6.30 -6.96 -0.45
CA GLY A 332 5.92 -8.37 -0.61
C GLY A 332 4.79 -8.80 0.31
N ALA A 333 4.83 -8.40 1.59
CA ALA A 333 3.78 -8.69 2.56
C ALA A 333 2.47 -8.00 2.21
N ASP A 334 2.52 -6.76 1.73
CA ASP A 334 1.34 -6.01 1.31
C ASP A 334 0.75 -6.61 0.03
N LEU A 335 1.58 -6.89 -0.98
CA LEU A 335 1.16 -7.58 -2.21
C LEU A 335 0.48 -8.93 -1.90
N LEU A 336 1.09 -9.74 -1.04
CA LEU A 336 0.55 -11.04 -0.63
C LEU A 336 -0.81 -10.87 0.05
N SER A 337 -0.99 -9.83 0.85
CA SER A 337 -2.23 -9.52 1.54
C SER A 337 -3.37 -9.18 0.58
N TYR A 338 -3.09 -8.38 -0.45
CA TYR A 338 -4.03 -8.11 -1.53
C TYR A 338 -4.36 -9.39 -2.30
N LEU A 339 -3.36 -10.21 -2.67
CA LEU A 339 -3.61 -11.49 -3.36
C LEU A 339 -4.50 -12.44 -2.55
N ILE A 340 -4.27 -12.55 -1.24
CA ILE A 340 -5.08 -13.37 -0.34
C ILE A 340 -6.52 -12.85 -0.28
N LEU A 341 -6.74 -11.55 -0.14
CA LEU A 341 -8.10 -10.99 -0.14
C LEU A 341 -8.80 -11.16 -1.47
N LEU A 342 -8.09 -10.98 -2.58
CA LEU A 342 -8.62 -11.25 -3.91
C LEU A 342 -9.05 -12.72 -4.05
N HIS A 343 -8.24 -13.65 -3.55
CA HIS A 343 -8.55 -15.08 -3.54
C HIS A 343 -9.77 -15.41 -2.67
N LEU A 344 -9.80 -14.91 -1.44
CA LEU A 344 -10.89 -15.15 -0.49
C LEU A 344 -12.21 -14.54 -0.95
N LEU A 345 -12.16 -13.41 -1.65
CA LEU A 345 -13.34 -12.70 -2.16
C LEU A 345 -13.64 -13.01 -3.62
N TRP A 346 -13.04 -14.05 -4.18
CA TRP A 346 -13.28 -14.42 -5.58
C TRP A 346 -14.75 -14.83 -5.81
N PRO A 347 -15.44 -14.38 -6.89
CA PRO A 347 -16.88 -14.54 -7.05
C PRO A 347 -17.42 -15.97 -6.93
N SER A 348 -16.67 -16.99 -7.36
CA SER A 348 -17.11 -18.38 -7.25
C SER A 348 -17.03 -18.98 -5.85
N ARG A 349 -16.33 -18.33 -4.91
CA ARG A 349 -16.14 -18.77 -3.52
C ARG A 349 -16.67 -17.77 -2.50
N SER A 350 -16.97 -16.54 -2.91
CA SER A 350 -17.28 -15.46 -2.01
C SER A 350 -18.64 -15.64 -1.36
N ILE A 351 -18.68 -15.62 -0.03
CA ILE A 351 -19.91 -15.55 0.75
C ILE A 351 -20.80 -14.38 0.33
N LEU A 352 -20.19 -13.28 -0.13
CA LEU A 352 -20.87 -12.06 -0.58
C LEU A 352 -21.78 -12.30 -1.79
N TYR A 353 -21.39 -13.22 -2.68
CA TYR A 353 -22.21 -13.60 -3.83
C TYR A 353 -23.40 -14.47 -3.39
N LEU A 354 -23.18 -15.38 -2.43
CA LEU A 354 -24.22 -16.24 -1.87
C LEU A 354 -25.27 -15.44 -1.09
N LEU A 355 -24.84 -14.48 -0.26
CA LEU A 355 -25.72 -13.58 0.51
C LEU A 355 -26.64 -12.74 -0.38
N LYS A 356 -26.19 -12.37 -1.58
CA LYS A 356 -27.01 -11.63 -2.56
C LYS A 356 -28.03 -12.53 -3.27
N GLY A 357 -27.77 -13.83 -3.34
CA GLY A 357 -28.73 -14.82 -3.84
C GLY A 357 -29.81 -15.20 -2.83
N GLU A 358 -29.58 -14.93 -1.54
CA GLU A 358 -30.50 -15.19 -0.42
C GLU A 358 -31.35 -13.96 -0.03
N GLU A 359 -31.49 -12.92 -0.88
CA GLU A 359 -32.47 -11.85 -0.58
C GLU A 359 -33.83 -12.51 -0.33
N PRO A 360 -34.38 -12.43 0.91
CA PRO A 360 -35.63 -13.07 1.22
C PRO A 360 -36.70 -12.43 0.35
N ILE A 361 -37.51 -13.27 -0.30
CA ILE A 361 -38.80 -12.85 -0.85
C ILE A 361 -39.46 -12.01 0.26
N PRO A 362 -39.87 -10.76 -0.01
CA PRO A 362 -40.51 -9.93 0.99
C PRO A 362 -41.65 -10.75 1.62
N TYR A 363 -41.57 -11.00 2.92
CA TYR A 363 -42.61 -11.75 3.66
C TYR A 363 -43.99 -11.09 3.53
N ASP A 364 -44.04 -9.83 3.08
CA ASP A 364 -45.25 -9.10 2.71
C ASP A 364 -45.99 -9.66 1.48
N LEU A 365 -45.34 -10.49 0.64
CA LEU A 365 -45.98 -11.18 -0.49
C LEU A 365 -46.42 -12.62 -0.18
N LEU A 366 -45.96 -13.22 0.93
CA LEU A 366 -46.36 -14.58 1.31
C LEU A 366 -47.65 -14.58 2.15
N ILE A 367 -48.03 -13.44 2.75
CA ILE A 367 -49.22 -13.32 3.61
C ILE A 367 -50.49 -13.01 2.80
N THR A 368 -50.40 -12.61 1.53
CA THR A 368 -51.60 -12.32 0.72
C THR A 368 -52.27 -13.55 0.10
N GLY A 369 -51.70 -14.74 0.20
CA GLY A 369 -52.38 -15.98 -0.23
C GLY A 369 -52.82 -15.99 -1.71
N ILE A 370 -52.13 -15.27 -2.60
CA ILE A 370 -52.48 -15.18 -4.04
C ILE A 370 -51.62 -16.14 -4.88
N LEU A 371 -51.26 -17.31 -4.37
CA LEU A 371 -50.58 -18.34 -5.16
C LEU A 371 -50.93 -19.75 -4.71
N ASP A 372 -52.22 -20.06 -4.58
CA ASP A 372 -52.67 -21.46 -4.49
C ASP A 372 -53.82 -21.86 -5.45
N GLU A 373 -54.23 -21.01 -6.40
CA GLU A 373 -55.32 -21.42 -7.34
C GLU A 373 -55.04 -21.41 -8.86
N ASP A 374 -53.98 -20.78 -9.39
CA ASP A 374 -53.89 -20.61 -10.86
C ASP A 374 -52.74 -21.35 -11.57
N GLN A 375 -52.60 -22.66 -11.33
CA GLN A 375 -51.79 -23.52 -12.21
C GLN A 375 -52.57 -24.12 -13.40
N ASP A 376 -53.91 -24.07 -13.40
CA ASP A 376 -54.72 -24.66 -14.48
C ASP A 376 -55.07 -23.67 -15.62
N GLU A 377 -55.06 -22.35 -15.39
CA GLU A 377 -55.45 -21.38 -16.44
C GLU A 377 -54.35 -21.11 -17.50
N VAL A 378 -53.07 -21.30 -17.15
CA VAL A 378 -51.94 -21.00 -18.05
C VAL A 378 -51.88 -21.97 -19.25
N ASN A 379 -52.41 -23.19 -19.09
CA ASN A 379 -52.45 -24.18 -20.17
C ASN A 379 -53.57 -23.92 -21.19
N ILE A 380 -54.65 -23.21 -20.82
CA ILE A 380 -55.76 -22.89 -21.71
C ILE A 380 -55.42 -21.68 -22.61
N PHE A 381 -54.70 -20.68 -22.08
CA PHE A 381 -54.31 -19.48 -22.84
C PHE A 381 -53.26 -19.76 -23.92
N LYS A 382 -52.33 -20.71 -23.69
CA LYS A 382 -51.36 -21.14 -24.72
C LYS A 382 -52.04 -21.85 -25.91
N ARG A 383 -53.16 -22.55 -25.68
CA ARG A 383 -53.88 -23.29 -26.72
C ARG A 383 -54.78 -22.38 -27.57
N LYS A 384 -55.37 -21.32 -26.98
CA LYS A 384 -56.20 -20.34 -27.71
C LYS A 384 -55.40 -19.36 -28.57
N ASN A 385 -54.21 -18.93 -28.14
CA ASN A 385 -53.42 -17.95 -28.90
C ASN A 385 -52.78 -18.51 -30.18
N LYS A 386 -52.61 -19.83 -30.29
CA LYS A 386 -52.12 -20.47 -31.53
C LYS A 386 -53.18 -20.59 -32.63
N LEU A 387 -54.46 -20.47 -32.28
CA LEU A 387 -55.60 -20.55 -33.22
C LEU A 387 -56.10 -19.18 -33.71
N ARG A 388 -55.66 -18.08 -33.08
CA ARG A 388 -56.20 -16.73 -33.35
C ARG A 388 -55.33 -15.84 -34.24
N GLN A 389 -54.10 -16.26 -34.58
CA GLN A 389 -53.19 -15.49 -35.45
C GLN A 389 -53.44 -15.64 -36.97
N ASN A 390 -54.40 -16.46 -37.40
CA ASN A 390 -54.70 -16.69 -38.83
C ASN A 390 -55.99 -16.02 -39.34
N GLY A 391 -56.53 -15.00 -38.67
CA GLY A 391 -57.84 -14.43 -39.04
C GLY A 391 -57.92 -12.90 -39.07
N HIS A 392 -57.70 -12.32 -40.26
CA HIS A 392 -58.42 -11.20 -40.87
C HIS A 392 -58.56 -9.80 -40.21
N VAL A 393 -58.01 -8.81 -40.94
CA VAL A 393 -58.66 -7.64 -41.57
C VAL A 393 -59.42 -6.57 -40.74
N LYS A 394 -59.03 -5.32 -41.01
CA LYS A 394 -59.56 -3.99 -40.66
C LYS A 394 -61.09 -3.83 -40.64
N ALA A 395 -61.59 -3.03 -39.70
CA ALA A 395 -62.37 -1.80 -39.94
C ALA A 395 -62.67 -1.07 -38.61
N GLU A 396 -62.72 0.26 -38.69
CA GLU A 396 -62.93 1.25 -37.61
C GLU A 396 -64.36 1.87 -37.77
N PRO A 397 -64.78 2.91 -37.03
CA PRO A 397 -65.59 2.87 -35.80
C PRO A 397 -66.98 3.56 -35.95
N ASN A 398 -67.79 3.67 -34.88
CA ASN A 398 -68.55 4.91 -34.55
C ASN A 398 -69.39 4.88 -33.25
N HIS A 399 -69.13 5.90 -32.42
CA HIS A 399 -70.00 6.84 -31.68
C HIS A 399 -71.39 6.50 -31.07
N ASN A 400 -71.52 6.91 -29.79
CA ASN A 400 -72.53 7.82 -29.18
C ASN A 400 -73.71 7.33 -28.30
N THR A 401 -73.85 8.07 -27.17
CA THR A 401 -75.05 8.62 -26.48
C THR A 401 -75.68 7.95 -25.23
N MET A 402 -75.61 8.74 -24.12
CA MET A 402 -76.66 9.12 -23.13
C MET A 402 -77.33 8.06 -22.21
N MET A 403 -77.27 8.14 -20.87
CA MET A 403 -77.85 9.05 -19.83
C MET A 403 -79.02 8.38 -19.05
N ASN A 404 -78.91 8.41 -17.71
CA ASN A 404 -79.95 8.70 -16.69
C ASN A 404 -80.04 7.71 -15.51
N GLY A 405 -80.21 8.25 -14.29
CA GLY A 405 -80.96 7.56 -13.22
C GLY A 405 -80.51 7.80 -11.77
N PHE A 406 -81.00 8.89 -11.18
CA PHE A 406 -81.03 9.31 -9.76
C PHE A 406 -81.10 8.26 -8.61
N GLN A 407 -80.20 8.43 -7.62
CA GLN A 407 -80.43 8.76 -6.19
C GLN A 407 -81.41 7.95 -5.30
N LYS A 408 -80.91 7.32 -4.20
CA LYS A 408 -81.19 7.73 -2.80
C LYS A 408 -80.44 6.92 -1.73
N SER A 409 -80.08 7.65 -0.68
CA SER A 409 -79.44 7.31 0.59
C SER A 409 -80.33 6.47 1.52
N THR A 410 -79.73 5.63 2.37
CA THR A 410 -80.10 5.48 3.79
C THR A 410 -78.96 4.89 4.61
N LYS A 411 -78.67 5.56 5.74
CA LYS A 411 -77.76 5.15 6.83
C LYS A 411 -78.63 4.60 7.96
N SER A 412 -78.17 3.56 8.67
CA SER A 412 -78.53 3.31 10.07
C SER A 412 -77.38 2.63 10.82
N ARG A 413 -77.39 2.80 12.13
CA ARG A 413 -76.36 2.64 13.17
C ARG A 413 -76.91 1.65 14.24
N TYR A 414 -76.05 1.24 15.20
CA TYR A 414 -76.29 0.46 16.45
C TYR A 414 -76.02 -1.05 16.32
N THR A 415 -74.97 -1.68 16.86
CA THR A 415 -74.33 -1.82 18.21
C THR A 415 -74.64 -3.17 18.86
N ASP A 416 -73.58 -3.72 19.45
CA ASP A 416 -73.51 -4.45 20.73
C ASP A 416 -73.45 -6.00 20.72
N GLY A 417 -72.58 -6.53 21.60
CA GLY A 417 -72.48 -7.96 21.89
C GLY A 417 -71.13 -8.50 22.36
N LYS A 418 -70.67 -8.09 23.56
CA LYS A 418 -69.57 -8.71 24.35
C LYS A 418 -69.96 -10.07 24.96
N ARG A 419 -69.00 -11.01 25.06
CA ARG A 419 -68.70 -11.94 26.19
C ARG A 419 -67.30 -12.57 25.94
N LEU A 420 -66.26 -12.31 26.76
CA LEU A 420 -65.87 -12.95 28.06
C LEU A 420 -65.76 -14.48 27.96
N ALA A 421 -64.79 -15.21 28.51
CA ALA A 421 -63.50 -15.03 29.21
C ALA A 421 -62.96 -16.47 29.51
N LEU A 422 -61.67 -16.74 29.74
CA LEU A 422 -61.02 -17.04 31.05
C LEU A 422 -59.78 -17.93 30.74
N LEU A 423 -58.57 -17.60 31.26
CA LEU A 423 -57.76 -18.29 32.30
C LEU A 423 -57.19 -19.66 31.89
N SER A 424 -55.98 -20.14 32.26
CA SER A 424 -55.07 -19.99 33.42
C SER A 424 -53.66 -20.50 33.02
N GLU A 425 -52.54 -19.98 33.58
CA GLU A 425 -51.61 -20.61 34.57
C GLU A 425 -51.08 -22.02 34.17
N GLU A 426 -49.77 -22.30 34.11
CA GLU A 426 -48.84 -22.67 35.22
C GLU A 426 -47.41 -22.87 34.61
N GLU A 427 -46.32 -22.40 35.27
CA GLU A 427 -45.21 -23.20 35.92
C GLU A 427 -44.34 -24.05 34.94
N GLU A 428 -43.03 -24.29 35.07
CA GLU A 428 -42.11 -24.38 36.21
C GLU A 428 -40.63 -24.42 35.69
N GLU A 429 -39.69 -24.45 36.63
CA GLU A 429 -38.23 -24.40 36.58
C GLU A 429 -37.50 -25.46 35.71
N LEU A 430 -36.40 -25.06 35.06
CA LEU A 430 -35.03 -25.61 35.24
C LEU A 430 -33.93 -24.72 34.63
#